data_AF-A0A7Z0J8Y1-F1
#
_entry.id   AF-A0A7Z0J8Y1-F1
#
_cell.length_a   1.000
_cell.length_b   1.000
_cell.length_c   1.000
_cell.angle_alpha   90.00
_cell.angle_beta   90.00
_cell.angle_gamma   90.00
#
_symmetry.space_group_name_H-M   'P 1'
#
loop_
_entity.id
_entity.type
_entity.pdbx_description
1 polymer ?
#
loop_
_entity_poly.entity_id
_entity_poly.type
_entity_poly.pdbx_seq_one_letter_code
_entity_poly.pdbx_strand_id
1 'polypeptide(L)' 'MTAILEAMTHPKGVHTADLLPRLAAVSDEYAGWDGDRLADAVKPAGLYPGQLNIDGKNRNGYRRERVQDALDRV' A
#
# COMPACT_ATOMS: atom_id res chain seq x y z
N MET A 1 -4.43 -1.71 -8.27
CA MET A 1 -4.69 -2.16 -6.89
C MET A 1 -4.17 -3.58 -6.63
N THR A 2 -4.24 -4.50 -7.59
CA THR A 2 -3.62 -5.84 -7.52
C THR A 2 -2.11 -5.78 -7.22
N ALA A 3 -1.36 -4.96 -7.96
CA ALA A 3 0.08 -4.75 -7.72
C ALA A 3 0.40 -4.29 -6.29
N ILE A 4 -0.49 -3.50 -5.65
CA ILE A 4 -0.34 -3.08 -4.25
C ILE A 4 -0.45 -4.29 -3.33
N LEU A 5 -1.46 -5.14 -3.53
CA LEU A 5 -1.65 -6.35 -2.74
C LEU A 5 -0.50 -7.35 -2.92
N GLU A 6 0.03 -7.48 -4.13
CA GLU A 6 1.19 -8.34 -4.44
C GLU A 6 2.48 -7.81 -3.80
N ALA A 7 2.68 -6.49 -3.76
CA ALA A 7 3.82 -5.86 -3.10
C ALA A 7 3.79 -5.94 -1.55
N MET A 8 2.64 -6.32 -0.96
CA MET A 8 2.47 -6.50 0.48
C MET A 8 2.97 -7.85 0.98
N THR A 9 4.23 -7.91 1.41
CA THR A 9 4.85 -9.17 1.89
C THR A 9 4.47 -9.57 3.33
N HIS A 10 3.92 -8.65 4.13
CA HIS A 10 3.61 -8.91 5.53
C HIS A 10 2.08 -9.07 5.72
N PRO A 11 1.62 -10.08 6.50
CA PRO A 11 0.20 -10.46 6.55
C PRO A 11 -0.73 -9.35 7.06
N LYS A 12 -0.25 -8.47 7.94
CA LYS A 12 -1.05 -7.34 8.45
C LYS A 12 -1.18 -6.18 7.45
N GLY A 13 -0.25 -6.04 6.51
CA GLY A 13 -0.08 -4.82 5.72
C GLY A 13 1.39 -4.42 5.62
N VAL A 14 1.65 -3.24 5.07
CA VAL A 14 3.00 -2.74 4.80
C VAL A 14 3.03 -1.22 5.02
N HIS A 15 4.16 -0.70 5.52
CA HIS A 15 4.38 0.74 5.62
C HIS A 15 4.58 1.37 4.25
N THR A 16 4.11 2.61 4.05
CA THR A 16 4.19 3.31 2.74
C THR A 16 5.62 3.38 2.21
N ALA A 17 6.58 3.69 3.08
CA ALA A 17 8.00 3.78 2.70
C ALA A 17 8.61 2.43 2.27
N ASP A 18 8.04 1.32 2.72
CA ASP A 18 8.49 -0.02 2.32
C ASP A 18 7.69 -0.53 1.09
N LEU A 19 6.48 0.01 0.86
CA LEU A 19 5.60 -0.31 -0.27
C LEU A 19 6.10 0.29 -1.59
N LEU A 20 6.43 1.58 -1.59
CA LEU A 20 6.83 2.33 -2.79
C LEU A 20 8.00 1.69 -3.56
N PRO A 21 9.13 1.31 -2.94
CA PRO A 21 10.22 0.67 -3.67
C PRO A 21 9.81 -0.70 -4.24
N ARG A 22 8.85 -1.39 -3.63
CA ARG A 22 8.35 -2.68 -4.13
C ARG A 22 7.42 -2.49 -5.32
N LEU A 23 6.57 -1.47 -5.29
CA LEU A 23 5.76 -1.09 -6.45
C LEU A 23 6.65 -0.73 -7.64
N ALA A 24 7.69 0.08 -7.41
CA ALA A 24 8.66 0.42 -8.45
C ALA A 24 9.38 -0.82 -9.02
N ALA A 25 9.55 -1.89 -8.24
CA ALA A 25 10.11 -3.15 -8.73
C ALA A 25 9.12 -3.99 -9.54
N VAL A 26 7.81 -3.77 -9.40
CA VAL A 26 6.76 -4.45 -10.18
C VAL A 26 6.61 -3.82 -11.57
N SER A 27 6.69 -2.50 -11.67
CA SER A 27 6.51 -1.77 -12.94
C SER A 27 7.15 -0.39 -12.88
N ASP A 28 7.76 0.03 -13.99
CA ASP A 28 8.33 1.36 -14.17
C ASP A 28 7.30 2.49 -14.02
N GLU A 29 6.00 2.19 -14.15
CA GLU A 29 4.93 3.18 -13.93
C GLU A 29 4.94 3.77 -12.51
N TYR A 30 5.42 2.98 -11.54
CA TYR A 30 5.53 3.37 -10.14
C TYR A 30 6.88 4.00 -9.81
N ALA A 31 7.83 3.99 -10.75
CA ALA A 31 9.13 4.64 -10.56
C ALA A 31 8.92 6.15 -10.40
N GLY A 32 9.25 6.66 -9.22
CA GLY A 32 9.07 8.08 -8.87
C GLY A 32 7.73 8.40 -8.20
N TRP A 33 6.90 7.41 -7.88
CA TRP A 33 5.77 7.64 -6.97
C TRP A 33 6.25 7.94 -5.56
N ASP A 34 5.59 8.90 -4.93
CA ASP A 34 5.73 9.20 -3.51
C ASP A 34 4.46 8.78 -2.74
N GLY A 35 4.45 9.05 -1.44
CA GLY A 35 3.35 8.69 -0.57
C GLY A 35 2.04 9.41 -0.92
N ASP A 36 2.11 10.66 -1.37
CA ASP A 36 0.93 11.47 -1.67
C ASP A 36 0.29 11.00 -2.97
N ARG A 37 1.10 10.76 -4.01
CA ARG A 37 0.62 10.19 -5.27
C ARG A 37 0.00 8.81 -5.07
N LEU A 38 0.60 7.96 -4.23
CA LEU A 38 0.01 6.67 -3.88
C LEU A 38 -1.33 6.86 -3.15
N ALA A 39 -1.40 7.76 -2.18
CA ALA A 39 -2.62 8.04 -1.43
C ALA A 39 -3.75 8.52 -2.35
N ASP A 40 -3.47 9.44 -3.27
CA ASP A 40 -4.43 9.92 -4.25
C ASP A 40 -4.91 8.81 -5.19
N ALA A 41 -4.00 7.95 -5.64
CA ALA A 41 -4.34 6.84 -6.54
C ALA A 41 -5.29 5.81 -5.89
N VAL A 42 -5.18 5.58 -4.58
CA VAL A 42 -6.00 4.58 -3.87
C VAL A 42 -7.24 5.17 -3.19
N LYS A 43 -7.31 6.50 -3.06
CA LYS A 43 -8.44 7.22 -2.44
C LYS A 43 -9.81 6.90 -3.06
N PRO A 44 -9.97 6.77 -4.40
CA PRO A 44 -11.25 6.39 -5.00
C PRO A 44 -11.78 5.03 -4.53
N ALA A 45 -10.89 4.13 -4.10
CA ALA A 45 -11.25 2.83 -3.53
C ALA A 45 -11.54 2.88 -2.02
N GLY A 46 -11.54 4.07 -1.41
CA GLY A 46 -11.76 4.26 0.03
C GLY A 46 -10.57 3.86 0.91
N LEU A 47 -9.38 3.74 0.33
CA LEU A 47 -8.16 3.40 1.06
C LEU A 47 -7.45 4.66 1.53
N TYR A 48 -7.07 4.67 2.80
CA TYR A 48 -6.32 5.75 3.43
C TYR A 48 -5.16 5.15 4.25
N PRO A 49 -3.95 5.71 4.17
CA PRO A 49 -2.86 5.27 5.02
C PRO A 49 -3.14 5.67 6.48
N GLY A 50 -2.77 4.81 7.41
CA GLY A 50 -2.91 5.06 8.84
C GLY A 50 -1.70 4.55 9.62
N GLN A 51 -1.68 4.83 10.92
CA GLN A 51 -0.66 4.26 11.81
C GLN A 51 -0.77 2.74 11.82
N LEU A 52 0.31 2.10 11.42
CA LEU A 52 0.44 0.66 11.31
C LEU A 52 1.65 0.22 12.14
N ASN A 53 1.41 -0.66 13.11
CA ASN A 53 2.46 -1.27 13.92
C ASN A 53 2.76 -2.67 13.41
N ILE A 54 3.97 -2.85 12.88
CA ILE A 54 4.52 -4.13 12.44
C ILE A 54 5.80 -4.37 13.23
N ASP A 55 5.85 -5.50 13.94
CA ASP A 55 7.00 -5.96 14.72
C ASP A 55 7.56 -4.88 15.67
N GLY A 56 6.66 -4.15 16.34
CA GLY A 56 7.00 -3.10 17.31
C GLY A 56 7.35 -1.75 16.68
N LYS A 57 7.38 -1.65 15.34
CA LYS A 57 7.63 -0.41 14.62
C LYS A 57 6.32 0.20 14.14
N ASN A 58 5.99 1.39 14.66
CA ASN A 58 4.82 2.15 14.22
C ASN A 58 5.21 3.15 13.12
N ARG A 59 4.58 3.05 11.94
CA ARG A 59 4.75 3.98 10.81
C ARG A 59 3.45 4.09 10.01
N ASN A 60 3.37 5.09 9.13
CA ASN A 60 2.25 5.21 8.21
C ASN A 60 2.25 4.07 7.16
N GLY A 61 1.09 3.48 6.88
CA GLY A 61 0.97 2.36 5.94
C GLY A 61 -0.46 1.92 5.67
N TYR A 62 -0.59 0.84 4.90
CA TYR A 62 -1.86 0.27 4.48
C TYR A 62 -2.04 -1.13 5.04
N ARG A 63 -3.23 -1.41 5.57
CA ARG A 63 -3.61 -2.75 6.05
C ARG A 63 -3.92 -3.65 4.87
N ARG A 64 -3.39 -4.87 4.88
CA ARG A 64 -3.58 -5.85 3.80
C ARG A 64 -5.05 -6.20 3.60
N GLU A 65 -5.76 -6.46 4.70
CA GLU A 65 -7.20 -6.77 4.71
C GLU A 65 -8.01 -5.68 3.98
N ARG A 66 -7.70 -4.40 4.19
CA ARG A 66 -8.42 -3.30 3.58
C ARG A 66 -8.18 -3.21 2.08
N VAL A 67 -6.95 -3.50 1.64
CA VAL A 67 -6.62 -3.54 0.21
C VAL A 67 -7.30 -4.72 -0.47
N GLN A 68 -7.38 -5.89 0.20
CA GLN A 68 -8.15 -7.03 -0.30
C GLN A 68 -9.65 -6.69 -0.39
N ASP A 69 -10.25 -6.17 0.69
CA ASP A 69 -11.65 -5.77 0.71
C ASP A 69 -12.00 -4.76 -0.40
N ALA A 70 -11.05 -3.87 -0.73
CA ALA A 70 -11.22 -2.91 -1.81
C ALA A 70 -11.16 -3.56 -3.20
N LEU A 71 -10.32 -4.58 -3.38
CA LEU A 71 -10.24 -5.38 -4.60
C LEU A 71 -11.48 -6.24 -4.82
N ASP A 72 -12.06 -6.79 -3.76
CA ASP A 72 -13.23 -7.66 -3.86
C ASP A 72 -14.53 -6.90 -4.19
N ARG A 73 -14.50 -5.55 -4.18
CA ARG A 73 -15.63 -4.67 -4.49
C ARG A 73 -15.67 -4.18 -5.93
N VAL A 74 -14.61 -4.41 -6.70
CA VAL A 74 -14.46 -3.93 -8.09
C VAL A 74 -14.62 -5.03 -9.11
#